data_AF-A0A5M3VXE8-F1
#
_entry.id   AF-A0A5M3VXE8-F1
#
_cell.length_a   1.000
_cell.length_b   1.000
_cell.length_c   1.000
_cell.angle_alpha   90.00
_cell.angle_beta   90.00
_cell.angle_gamma   90.00
#
_symmetry.space_group_name_H-M   'P 1'
#
loop_
_entity.id
_entity.type
_entity.pdbx_description
1 polymer ?
#
loop_
_entity_poly.entity_id
_entity_poly.type
_entity_poly.pdbx_seq_one_letter_code
_entity_poly.pdbx_strand_id
1 'polypeptide(L)'
;MSAAGPGQAAAMADNLLVYVPGLDGDPSPCDRLAAGLGESWRAEVSPIQVRPWSNRAAGELARELSEWIARVWWEMGGLGRVVLVGHSAGGLLIRHAYLIAHGDEDSRQARAWARRVSRIVLLAAPNRGFDARRWSVTGRTLSELRRGAPYLTDLRLRWLDHFDRGERTQVVQLLGTRDPLVTRDDSLDVEQFPGGRHVTVPGAGHDTLTGAHRLIWAAVAGPFRATTPILAVEPRTVVFLTRSRDRNWHALRRALAGRAEVRTVAAHGFLDEYGQAYARHRHGGMHFAGHGRGARMLGQALAEVPAMLFGNVYLAESTLPAGFPWSRAIDREQAGRIRDDGELTGGQVAGVADYLLEVQPDAADRLGLGGRAARA
;
A
#
# COMPACT_ATOMS: atom_id res chain seq x y z
N MET A 1 -8.14 -41.17 49.33
CA MET A 1 -8.17 -40.77 47.90
C MET A 1 -8.37 -39.26 47.85
N SER A 2 -7.29 -38.53 47.58
CA SER A 2 -7.30 -37.06 47.52
C SER A 2 -7.84 -36.62 46.16
N ALA A 3 -8.86 -35.76 46.17
CA ALA A 3 -9.44 -35.17 44.98
C ALA A 3 -8.49 -34.10 44.42
N ALA A 4 -8.09 -34.27 43.15
CA ALA A 4 -7.35 -33.27 42.41
C ALA A 4 -8.22 -32.02 42.20
N GLY A 5 -7.69 -30.84 42.55
CA GLY A 5 -8.36 -29.56 42.34
C GLY A 5 -8.40 -29.16 40.86
N PRO A 6 -9.46 -28.46 40.39
CA PRO A 6 -9.51 -27.88 39.06
C PRO A 6 -8.73 -26.55 39.09
N GLY A 7 -7.48 -26.60 38.64
CA GLY A 7 -6.60 -25.42 38.71
C GLY A 7 -5.27 -25.59 37.99
N GLN A 8 -5.22 -26.36 36.90
CA GLN A 8 -4.17 -26.15 35.91
C GLN A 8 -4.61 -24.97 35.05
N ALA A 9 -4.26 -23.76 35.50
CA ALA A 9 -4.16 -22.65 34.58
C ALA A 9 -3.11 -23.06 33.53
N ALA A 10 -3.58 -23.46 32.34
CA ALA A 10 -2.70 -23.66 31.20
C ALA A 10 -1.80 -22.44 31.12
N ALA A 11 -0.48 -22.64 31.09
CA ALA A 11 0.47 -21.56 30.92
C ALA A 11 0.04 -20.76 29.69
N MET A 12 -0.50 -19.56 29.90
CA MET A 12 -1.04 -18.76 28.81
C MET A 12 0.16 -18.30 27.98
N ALA A 13 0.13 -18.58 26.68
CA ALA A 13 1.16 -18.12 25.78
C ALA A 13 1.26 -16.59 25.81
N ASP A 14 2.47 -16.08 25.97
CA ASP A 14 2.74 -14.64 26.07
C ASP A 14 2.82 -13.95 24.71
N ASN A 15 2.81 -14.66 23.58
CA ASN A 15 2.99 -14.06 22.26
C ASN A 15 2.00 -14.64 21.25
N LEU A 16 1.52 -13.80 20.33
CA LEU A 16 0.54 -14.16 19.32
C LEU A 16 1.17 -14.13 17.92
N LEU A 17 1.08 -15.24 17.21
CA LEU A 17 1.26 -15.31 15.77
C LEU A 17 -0.11 -15.38 15.10
N VAL A 18 -0.39 -14.45 14.20
CA VAL A 18 -1.58 -14.47 13.35
C VAL A 18 -1.17 -14.84 11.93
N TYR A 19 -1.75 -15.91 11.39
CA TYR A 19 -1.59 -16.30 10.01
C TYR A 19 -2.88 -16.03 9.20
N VAL A 20 -2.77 -15.30 8.10
CA VAL A 20 -3.88 -15.06 7.17
C VAL A 20 -3.55 -15.74 5.83
N PRO A 21 -4.30 -16.80 5.47
CA PRO A 21 -4.02 -17.57 4.27
C PRO A 21 -4.33 -16.80 2.99
N GLY A 22 -3.85 -17.34 1.87
CA GLY A 22 -4.22 -16.92 0.52
C GLY A 22 -5.64 -17.37 0.13
N LEU A 23 -5.86 -17.48 -1.18
CA LEU A 23 -7.18 -17.88 -1.73
C LEU A 23 -7.50 -19.36 -1.53
N ASP A 24 -6.50 -20.20 -1.35
CA ASP A 24 -6.63 -21.63 -1.08
C ASP A 24 -7.12 -21.91 0.35
N GLY A 25 -6.95 -20.95 1.27
CA GLY A 25 -7.29 -21.10 2.67
C GLY A 25 -6.36 -22.05 3.43
N ASP A 26 -5.19 -22.42 2.89
CA ASP A 26 -4.32 -23.45 3.47
C ASP A 26 -3.78 -23.02 4.85
N PRO A 27 -4.16 -23.71 5.95
CA PRO A 27 -3.68 -23.40 7.29
C PRO A 27 -2.29 -24.00 7.57
N SER A 28 -1.82 -24.96 6.76
CA SER A 28 -0.63 -25.75 7.02
C SER A 28 0.65 -24.93 7.29
N PRO A 29 0.86 -23.72 6.72
CA PRO A 29 2.02 -22.90 7.04
C PRO A 29 2.00 -22.42 8.50
N CYS A 30 0.82 -22.15 9.05
CA CYS A 30 0.66 -21.77 10.46
C CYS A 30 1.03 -22.92 11.38
N ASP A 31 0.54 -24.14 11.11
CA ASP A 31 0.85 -25.33 11.91
C ASP A 31 2.35 -25.61 11.93
N ARG A 32 3.01 -25.48 10.77
CA ARG A 32 4.47 -25.64 10.67
C ARG A 32 5.22 -24.58 11.49
N LEU A 33 4.80 -23.32 11.44
CA LEU A 33 5.41 -22.25 12.23
C LEU A 33 5.19 -22.46 13.72
N ALA A 34 3.98 -22.84 14.12
CA ALA A 34 3.62 -23.10 15.51
C ALA A 34 4.52 -24.17 16.13
N ALA A 35 4.78 -25.25 15.39
CA ALA A 35 5.68 -26.33 15.83
C ALA A 35 7.11 -25.85 16.14
N GLY A 36 7.55 -24.72 15.56
CA GLY A 36 8.89 -24.15 15.74
C GLY A 36 9.00 -22.99 16.73
N LEU A 37 7.89 -22.47 17.27
CA LEU A 37 7.88 -21.25 18.10
C LEU A 37 7.93 -21.51 19.62
N GLY A 38 7.69 -22.75 20.04
CA GLY A 38 7.67 -23.15 21.45
C GLY A 38 6.44 -22.64 22.21
N GLU A 39 6.33 -23.01 23.49
CA GLU A 39 5.12 -22.83 24.31
C GLU A 39 4.76 -21.36 24.61
N SER A 40 5.71 -20.44 24.47
CA SER A 40 5.48 -18.99 24.67
C SER A 40 4.69 -18.33 23.53
N TRP A 41 4.32 -19.08 22.49
CA TRP A 41 3.56 -18.59 21.34
C TRP A 41 2.25 -19.34 21.17
N ARG A 42 1.18 -18.57 20.96
CA ARG A 42 -0.09 -19.05 20.41
C ARG A 42 -0.13 -18.66 18.95
N ALA A 43 -0.34 -19.64 18.08
CA ALA A 43 -0.48 -19.44 16.65
C ALA A 43 -1.94 -19.59 16.26
N GLU A 44 -2.48 -18.62 15.53
CA GLU A 44 -3.89 -18.55 15.17
C GLU A 44 -4.04 -18.32 13.68
N VAL A 45 -4.88 -19.15 13.05
CA VAL A 45 -5.27 -19.00 11.64
C VAL A 45 -6.51 -18.13 11.58
N SER A 46 -6.46 -17.07 10.80
CA SER A 46 -7.60 -16.20 10.59
C SER A 46 -8.78 -16.96 9.98
N PRO A 47 -9.98 -16.88 10.57
CA PRO A 47 -11.19 -17.41 9.95
C PRO A 47 -11.70 -16.50 8.80
N ILE A 48 -11.17 -15.27 8.70
CA ILE A 48 -11.48 -14.33 7.63
C ILE A 48 -10.63 -14.68 6.41
N GLN A 49 -11.28 -15.09 5.33
CA GLN A 49 -10.66 -15.54 4.09
C GLN A 49 -11.05 -14.67 2.91
N VAL A 50 -10.12 -14.43 1.99
CA VAL A 50 -10.42 -13.86 0.67
C VAL A 50 -10.94 -14.98 -0.21
N ARG A 51 -12.19 -14.88 -0.66
CA ARG A 51 -12.78 -15.86 -1.58
C ARG A 51 -12.91 -15.26 -2.99
N PRO A 52 -12.59 -16.01 -4.06
CA PRO A 52 -12.58 -15.46 -5.43
C PRO A 52 -13.90 -14.85 -5.90
N TRP A 53 -15.01 -15.39 -5.40
CA TRP A 53 -16.39 -15.04 -5.77
C TRP A 53 -17.08 -14.15 -4.74
N SER A 54 -16.35 -13.69 -3.71
CA SER A 54 -16.93 -12.89 -2.64
C SER A 54 -17.40 -11.53 -3.17
N ASN A 55 -18.65 -11.19 -2.88
CA ASN A 55 -19.23 -9.87 -3.13
C ASN A 55 -19.04 -8.87 -1.98
N ARG A 56 -18.28 -9.27 -0.94
CA ARG A 56 -17.94 -8.40 0.19
C ARG A 56 -16.90 -7.37 -0.22
N ALA A 57 -16.92 -6.19 0.41
CA ALA A 57 -15.84 -5.22 0.22
C ALA A 57 -14.56 -5.72 0.93
N ALA A 58 -13.39 -5.49 0.33
CA ALA A 58 -12.11 -5.85 0.95
C ALA A 58 -11.87 -5.10 2.26
N GLY A 59 -12.34 -3.85 2.36
CA GLY A 59 -12.29 -3.06 3.60
C GLY A 59 -13.13 -3.63 4.74
N GLU A 60 -14.25 -4.28 4.45
CA GLU A 60 -15.05 -5.00 5.47
C GLU A 60 -14.28 -6.19 6.03
N LEU A 61 -13.66 -6.99 5.15
CA LEU A 61 -12.83 -8.12 5.57
C LEU A 61 -11.64 -7.68 6.42
N ALA A 62 -10.99 -6.58 6.05
CA ALA A 62 -9.88 -6.02 6.82
C ALA A 62 -10.32 -5.53 8.21
N ARG A 63 -11.50 -4.91 8.31
CA ARG A 63 -12.07 -4.46 9.59
C ARG A 63 -12.39 -5.64 10.50
N GLU A 64 -13.06 -6.66 9.97
CA GLU A 64 -13.35 -7.89 10.70
C GLU A 64 -12.08 -8.63 11.15
N LEU A 65 -11.07 -8.69 10.28
CA LEU A 65 -9.76 -9.24 10.62
C LEU A 65 -9.14 -8.48 11.78
N SER A 66 -9.12 -7.16 11.72
CA SER A 66 -8.55 -6.31 12.77
C SER A 66 -9.29 -6.44 14.11
N GLU A 67 -10.62 -6.63 14.08
CA GLU A 67 -11.44 -6.90 15.27
C GLU A 67 -11.23 -8.31 15.84
N TRP A 68 -11.10 -9.31 14.97
CA TRP A 68 -10.80 -10.67 15.38
C TRP A 68 -9.43 -10.77 16.05
N ILE A 69 -8.39 -10.14 15.47
CA ILE A 69 -7.06 -10.06 16.10
C ILE A 69 -7.15 -9.42 17.49
N ALA A 70 -7.93 -8.34 17.62
CA ALA A 70 -8.12 -7.66 18.91
C ALA A 70 -8.75 -8.59 19.96
N ARG A 71 -9.76 -9.38 19.60
CA ARG A 71 -10.40 -10.35 20.50
C ARG A 71 -9.42 -11.44 20.94
N VAL A 72 -8.74 -12.08 19.99
CA VAL A 72 -7.76 -13.15 20.27
C VAL A 72 -6.64 -12.64 21.20
N TRP A 73 -6.10 -11.46 20.90
CA TRP A 73 -5.03 -10.88 21.72
C TRP A 73 -5.52 -10.50 23.13
N TRP A 74 -6.76 -10.04 23.27
CA TRP A 74 -7.37 -9.77 24.57
C TRP A 74 -7.63 -11.03 25.39
N GLU A 75 -8.10 -12.12 24.76
CA GLU A 75 -8.27 -13.43 25.40
C GLU A 75 -6.95 -14.00 25.95
N MET A 76 -5.82 -13.59 25.36
CA MET A 76 -4.47 -13.93 25.85
C MET A 76 -3.97 -13.00 26.97
N GLY A 77 -4.81 -12.11 27.47
CA GLY A 77 -4.46 -11.14 28.52
C GLY A 77 -3.86 -9.82 28.01
N GLY A 78 -3.72 -9.63 26.69
CA GLY A 78 -3.39 -8.32 26.12
C GLY A 78 -2.01 -7.76 26.48
N LEU A 79 -1.03 -8.61 26.78
CA LEU A 79 0.33 -8.18 27.12
C LEU A 79 1.38 -8.61 26.10
N GLY A 80 1.02 -9.55 25.23
CA GLY A 80 1.96 -10.22 24.36
C GLY A 80 2.40 -9.46 23.12
N ARG A 81 3.55 -9.88 22.57
CA ARG A 81 4.00 -9.47 21.24
C ARG A 81 3.08 -10.07 20.19
N VAL A 82 2.86 -9.34 19.09
CA VAL A 82 2.14 -9.82 17.91
C VAL A 82 3.09 -9.95 16.73
N VAL A 83 2.97 -11.03 15.97
CA VAL A 83 3.54 -11.20 14.63
C VAL A 83 2.41 -11.52 13.67
N LEU A 84 2.33 -10.76 12.58
CA LEU A 84 1.35 -10.98 11.52
C LEU A 84 2.04 -11.67 10.36
N VAL A 85 1.43 -12.71 9.80
CA VAL A 85 1.92 -13.45 8.64
C VAL A 85 0.80 -13.55 7.62
N GLY A 86 0.98 -13.00 6.42
CA GLY A 86 -0.03 -13.03 5.37
C GLY A 86 0.50 -13.65 4.10
N HIS A 87 -0.20 -14.64 3.55
CA HIS A 87 0.13 -15.24 2.26
C HIS A 87 -0.75 -14.69 1.15
N SER A 88 -0.14 -14.35 0.01
CA SER A 88 -0.85 -13.90 -1.18
C SER A 88 -1.83 -12.75 -0.86
N ALA A 89 -3.12 -12.88 -1.21
CA ALA A 89 -4.17 -11.91 -0.88
C ALA A 89 -4.35 -11.66 0.63
N GLY A 90 -4.02 -12.63 1.50
CA GLY A 90 -4.02 -12.47 2.95
C GLY A 90 -3.02 -11.42 3.45
N GLY A 91 -1.91 -11.24 2.74
CA GLY A 91 -0.95 -10.16 2.99
C GLY A 91 -1.56 -8.76 2.81
N LEU A 92 -2.43 -8.58 1.80
CA LEU A 92 -3.13 -7.32 1.58
C LEU A 92 -4.16 -7.03 2.67
N LEU A 93 -4.89 -8.06 3.13
CA LEU A 93 -5.82 -7.90 4.25
C LEU A 93 -5.11 -7.53 5.55
N ILE A 94 -3.99 -8.17 5.88
CA ILE A 94 -3.20 -7.84 7.08
C ILE A 94 -2.72 -6.39 7.03
N ARG A 95 -2.24 -5.92 5.87
CA ARG A 95 -1.79 -4.53 5.72
C ARG A 95 -2.90 -3.56 6.11
N HIS A 96 -4.10 -3.76 5.58
CA HIS A 96 -5.21 -2.87 5.90
C HIS A 96 -5.71 -3.05 7.35
N ALA A 97 -5.83 -4.28 7.84
CA ALA A 97 -6.23 -4.54 9.23
C ALA A 97 -5.29 -3.88 10.25
N TYR A 98 -3.99 -3.83 9.94
CA TYR A 98 -2.98 -3.15 10.73
C TYR A 98 -3.16 -1.62 10.72
N LEU A 99 -3.39 -1.01 9.56
CA LEU A 99 -3.66 0.43 9.47
C LEU A 99 -4.94 0.83 10.22
N ILE A 100 -6.02 0.05 10.06
CA ILE A 100 -7.27 0.20 10.83
C ILE A 100 -6.98 0.17 12.33
N ALA A 101 -6.12 -0.76 12.77
CA ALA A 101 -5.76 -0.89 14.18
C ALA A 101 -4.91 0.27 14.71
N HIS A 102 -4.27 1.05 13.84
CA HIS A 102 -3.54 2.26 14.22
C HIS A 102 -4.39 3.53 14.22
N GLY A 103 -5.69 3.41 13.99
CA GLY A 103 -6.57 4.57 13.99
C GLY A 103 -6.49 5.38 12.70
N ASP A 104 -6.27 4.73 11.56
CA ASP A 104 -6.37 5.40 10.26
C ASP A 104 -7.79 5.96 10.01
N GLU A 105 -7.98 6.60 8.85
CA GLU A 105 -9.23 7.29 8.51
C GLU A 105 -10.48 6.40 8.63
N ASP A 106 -10.33 5.08 8.46
CA ASP A 106 -11.41 4.10 8.46
C ASP A 106 -11.89 3.68 9.86
N SER A 107 -11.10 3.93 10.91
CA SER A 107 -11.45 3.57 12.29
C SER A 107 -11.43 4.74 13.27
N ARG A 108 -10.53 5.71 13.09
CA ARG A 108 -10.25 6.84 14.01
C ARG A 108 -9.97 6.43 15.46
N GLN A 109 -9.86 5.14 15.75
CA GLN A 109 -9.64 4.59 17.08
C GLN A 109 -8.51 3.56 17.02
N ALA A 110 -7.37 3.93 17.58
CA ALA A 110 -6.23 3.03 17.70
C ALA A 110 -6.56 1.88 18.68
N ARG A 111 -6.18 0.66 18.30
CA ARG A 111 -6.32 -0.59 19.04
C ARG A 111 -4.98 -0.94 19.69
N ALA A 112 -5.01 -1.35 20.96
CA ALA A 112 -3.79 -1.58 21.74
C ALA A 112 -2.85 -2.64 21.13
N TRP A 113 -3.40 -3.66 20.46
CA TRP A 113 -2.61 -4.73 19.85
C TRP A 113 -1.69 -4.24 18.72
N ALA A 114 -2.05 -3.17 18.01
CA ALA A 114 -1.28 -2.65 16.87
C ALA A 114 0.14 -2.25 17.30
N ARG A 115 0.26 -1.60 18.47
CA ARG A 115 1.54 -1.20 19.08
C ARG A 115 2.39 -2.38 19.56
N ARG A 116 1.81 -3.58 19.65
CA ARG A 116 2.51 -4.81 20.00
C ARG A 116 2.99 -5.60 18.78
N VAL A 117 2.64 -5.16 17.57
CA VAL A 117 3.10 -5.80 16.33
C VAL A 117 4.59 -5.53 16.15
N SER A 118 5.38 -6.58 16.35
CA SER A 118 6.82 -6.52 16.15
C SER A 118 7.21 -6.73 14.68
N ARG A 119 6.48 -7.58 13.97
CA ARG A 119 6.76 -7.97 12.58
C ARG A 119 5.50 -8.23 11.78
N ILE A 120 5.57 -7.89 10.50
CA ILE A 120 4.61 -8.24 9.47
C ILE A 120 5.36 -8.99 8.38
N VAL A 121 5.04 -10.27 8.20
CA VAL A 121 5.68 -11.17 7.25
C VAL A 121 4.71 -11.40 6.09
N LEU A 122 5.11 -10.98 4.89
CA LEU A 122 4.33 -11.06 3.68
C LEU A 122 4.89 -12.17 2.78
N LEU A 123 4.16 -13.26 2.63
CA LEU A 123 4.54 -14.42 1.82
C LEU A 123 3.92 -14.28 0.44
N ALA A 124 4.70 -13.96 -0.58
CA ALA A 124 4.21 -13.76 -1.95
C ALA A 124 2.98 -12.82 -2.03
N ALA A 125 2.93 -11.79 -1.19
CA ALA A 125 1.83 -10.83 -1.21
C ALA A 125 1.96 -9.91 -2.45
N PRO A 126 0.92 -9.79 -3.31
CA PRO A 126 0.95 -8.91 -4.47
C PRO A 126 0.65 -7.47 -4.04
N ASN A 127 1.62 -6.78 -3.45
CA ASN A 127 1.40 -5.47 -2.81
C ASN A 127 0.89 -4.38 -3.78
N ARG A 128 1.23 -4.46 -5.06
CA ARG A 128 0.71 -3.64 -6.18
C ARG A 128 -0.66 -4.09 -6.69
N GLY A 129 -1.09 -5.29 -6.30
CA GLY A 129 -2.33 -5.94 -6.73
C GLY A 129 -2.10 -6.96 -7.80
N PHE A 130 -3.08 -7.83 -7.99
CA PHE A 130 -3.00 -8.84 -9.04
C PHE A 130 -3.32 -8.24 -10.41
N ASP A 131 -2.61 -8.77 -11.40
CA ASP A 131 -2.82 -8.45 -12.79
C ASP A 131 -4.02 -9.25 -13.33
N ALA A 132 -5.10 -8.56 -13.67
CA ALA A 132 -6.30 -9.18 -14.21
C ALA A 132 -6.09 -9.88 -15.56
N ARG A 133 -4.99 -9.59 -16.26
CA ARG A 133 -4.60 -10.35 -17.48
C ARG A 133 -4.09 -11.74 -17.14
N ARG A 134 -3.56 -11.91 -15.94
CA ARG A 134 -3.11 -13.21 -15.44
C ARG A 134 -4.29 -13.95 -14.81
N TRP A 135 -5.19 -13.22 -14.14
CA TRP A 135 -6.24 -13.78 -13.28
C TRP A 135 -7.63 -13.25 -13.63
N SER A 136 -8.51 -14.13 -14.14
CA SER A 136 -9.92 -13.82 -14.38
C SER A 136 -10.75 -14.08 -13.13
N VAL A 137 -11.10 -13.02 -12.39
CA VAL A 137 -11.86 -13.10 -11.14
C VAL A 137 -13.01 -12.11 -11.13
N THR A 138 -14.16 -12.51 -10.58
CA THR A 138 -15.43 -11.77 -10.70
C THR A 138 -15.99 -11.26 -9.36
N GLY A 139 -15.46 -11.70 -8.22
CA GLY A 139 -15.90 -11.19 -6.92
C GLY A 139 -15.52 -9.72 -6.71
N ARG A 140 -16.39 -8.97 -6.01
CA ARG A 140 -16.10 -7.59 -5.59
C ARG A 140 -14.80 -7.51 -4.78
N THR A 141 -14.60 -8.42 -3.83
CA THR A 141 -13.39 -8.42 -2.98
C THR A 141 -12.13 -8.46 -3.82
N LEU A 142 -12.08 -9.37 -4.80
CA LEU A 142 -10.93 -9.43 -5.68
C LEU A 142 -10.88 -8.23 -6.64
N SER A 143 -12.01 -7.75 -7.15
CA SER A 143 -12.01 -6.56 -7.99
C SER A 143 -11.37 -5.34 -7.31
N GLU A 144 -11.58 -5.16 -6.01
CA GLU A 144 -10.98 -4.09 -5.21
C GLU A 144 -9.48 -4.30 -4.93
N LEU A 145 -8.99 -5.55 -4.94
CA LEU A 145 -7.58 -5.91 -4.76
C LEU A 145 -6.80 -6.02 -6.09
N ARG A 146 -7.40 -5.64 -7.23
CA ARG A 146 -6.73 -5.59 -8.53
C ARG A 146 -5.72 -4.47 -8.58
N ARG A 147 -4.67 -4.68 -9.37
CA ARG A 147 -3.73 -3.62 -9.75
C ARG A 147 -4.49 -2.43 -10.36
N GLY A 148 -4.24 -1.23 -9.84
CA GLY A 148 -4.88 0.01 -10.29
C GLY A 148 -6.33 0.20 -9.84
N ALA A 149 -6.87 -0.67 -8.96
CA ALA A 149 -8.14 -0.42 -8.32
C ALA A 149 -8.01 0.73 -7.30
N PRO A 150 -9.06 1.55 -7.09
CA PRO A 150 -9.01 2.65 -6.13
C PRO A 150 -8.70 2.20 -4.71
N TYR A 151 -9.41 1.18 -4.21
CA TYR A 151 -9.19 0.62 -2.87
C TYR A 151 -7.73 0.23 -2.64
N LEU A 152 -7.16 -0.54 -3.58
CA LEU A 152 -5.78 -0.99 -3.41
C LEU A 152 -4.79 0.16 -3.55
N THR A 153 -5.03 1.09 -4.45
CA THR A 153 -4.17 2.27 -4.62
C THR A 153 -4.14 3.07 -3.32
N ASP A 154 -5.31 3.33 -2.74
CA ASP A 154 -5.44 4.02 -1.45
C ASP A 154 -4.72 3.29 -0.31
N LEU A 155 -4.91 1.96 -0.20
CA LEU A 155 -4.19 1.13 0.76
C LEU A 155 -2.68 1.26 0.63
N ARG A 156 -2.14 1.28 -0.60
CA ARG A 156 -0.70 1.41 -0.84
C ARG A 156 -0.17 2.77 -0.40
N LEU A 157 -0.90 3.85 -0.66
CA LEU A 157 -0.51 5.21 -0.26
C LEU A 157 -0.52 5.33 1.26
N ARG A 158 -1.63 4.98 1.92
CA ARG A 158 -1.73 5.00 3.40
C ARG A 158 -0.67 4.14 4.07
N TRP A 159 -0.36 2.98 3.48
CA TRP A 159 0.70 2.11 3.98
C TRP A 159 2.06 2.81 3.98
N LEU A 160 2.44 3.45 2.88
CA LEU A 160 3.71 4.18 2.78
C LEU A 160 3.75 5.35 3.78
N ASP A 161 2.69 6.14 3.85
CA ASP A 161 2.61 7.31 4.73
C ASP A 161 2.68 6.93 6.21
N HIS A 162 2.05 5.80 6.57
CA HIS A 162 2.09 5.29 7.94
C HIS A 162 3.54 5.00 8.39
N PHE A 163 4.34 4.34 7.55
CA PHE A 163 5.73 4.02 7.90
C PHE A 163 6.67 5.22 7.84
N ASP A 164 6.33 6.26 7.05
CA ASP A 164 7.11 7.50 7.00
C ASP A 164 6.99 8.34 8.28
N ARG A 165 5.92 8.13 9.06
CA ARG A 165 5.72 8.77 10.38
C ARG A 165 6.59 8.16 11.49
N GLY A 166 7.56 7.31 11.15
CA GLY A 166 8.54 6.75 12.08
C GLY A 166 8.13 5.43 12.75
N GLU A 167 7.17 4.72 12.17
CA GLU A 167 6.80 3.37 12.64
C GLU A 167 8.00 2.42 12.56
N ARG A 168 8.16 1.58 13.59
CA ARG A 168 9.33 0.70 13.76
C ARG A 168 9.02 -0.77 13.52
N THR A 169 7.75 -1.14 13.33
CA THR A 169 7.36 -2.49 12.95
C THR A 169 8.16 -2.95 11.73
N GLN A 170 8.77 -4.13 11.81
CA GLN A 170 9.51 -4.70 10.70
C GLN A 170 8.54 -5.29 9.68
N VAL A 171 8.76 -5.01 8.40
CA VAL A 171 7.97 -5.60 7.31
C VAL A 171 8.89 -6.45 6.45
N VAL A 172 8.59 -7.74 6.33
CA VAL A 172 9.43 -8.69 5.59
C VAL A 172 8.62 -9.33 4.48
N GLN A 173 8.93 -9.02 3.23
CA GLN A 173 8.38 -9.71 2.08
C GLN A 173 9.28 -10.89 1.69
N LEU A 174 8.70 -12.08 1.58
CA LEU A 174 9.33 -13.25 0.99
C LEU A 174 8.77 -13.47 -0.42
N LEU A 175 9.65 -13.67 -1.39
CA LEU A 175 9.30 -13.92 -2.79
C LEU A 175 10.02 -15.16 -3.30
N GLY A 176 9.31 -16.06 -3.97
CA GLY A 176 9.92 -17.20 -4.66
C GLY A 176 10.61 -16.77 -5.96
N THR A 177 11.80 -17.30 -6.27
CA THR A 177 12.46 -17.00 -7.56
C THR A 177 11.71 -17.52 -8.77
N ARG A 178 10.78 -18.47 -8.58
CA ARG A 178 9.97 -19.10 -9.63
C ARG A 178 8.49 -18.75 -9.48
N ASP A 179 8.14 -17.72 -8.70
CA ASP A 179 6.77 -17.25 -8.56
C ASP A 179 6.33 -16.55 -9.86
N PRO A 180 5.34 -17.10 -10.60
CA PRO A 180 4.89 -16.49 -11.85
C PRO A 180 3.88 -15.35 -11.63
N LEU A 181 3.41 -15.17 -10.39
CA LEU A 181 2.29 -14.31 -10.03
C LEU A 181 2.76 -13.01 -9.42
N VAL A 182 3.75 -13.10 -8.52
CA VAL A 182 4.25 -11.96 -7.76
C VAL A 182 5.73 -11.77 -8.02
N THR A 183 6.07 -10.58 -8.48
CA THR A 183 7.44 -10.18 -8.77
C THR A 183 7.92 -9.16 -7.73
N ARG A 184 9.22 -8.88 -7.73
CA ARG A 184 9.79 -7.83 -6.87
C ARG A 184 9.18 -6.45 -7.14
N ASP A 185 8.88 -6.14 -8.41
CA ASP A 185 8.25 -4.89 -8.82
C ASP A 185 6.83 -4.70 -8.26
N ASP A 186 6.17 -5.80 -7.87
CA ASP A 186 4.87 -5.75 -7.22
C ASP A 186 4.97 -5.35 -5.75
N SER A 187 6.17 -5.30 -5.18
CA SER A 187 6.41 -5.07 -3.75
C SER A 187 7.33 -3.89 -3.46
N LEU A 188 7.47 -2.95 -4.41
CA LEU A 188 8.29 -1.75 -4.21
C LEU A 188 7.96 -1.01 -2.91
N ASP A 189 6.68 -1.01 -2.50
CA ASP A 189 6.20 -0.36 -1.28
C ASP A 189 7.02 -0.76 -0.03
N VAL A 190 7.39 -2.03 0.07
CA VAL A 190 8.12 -2.58 1.22
C VAL A 190 9.58 -2.14 1.24
N GLU A 191 10.14 -1.69 0.12
CA GLU A 191 11.54 -1.24 0.05
C GLU A 191 11.71 0.25 0.41
N GLN A 192 10.62 1.00 0.58
CA GLN A 192 10.70 2.46 0.69
C GLN A 192 10.92 2.97 2.12
N PHE A 193 10.66 2.16 3.15
CA PHE A 193 10.79 2.59 4.55
C PHE A 193 11.85 1.79 5.32
N PRO A 194 12.47 2.38 6.37
CA PRO A 194 13.64 1.78 7.03
C PRO A 194 13.43 0.38 7.62
N GLY A 195 12.20 0.03 8.01
CA GLY A 195 11.83 -1.27 8.58
C GLY A 195 11.49 -2.35 7.54
N GLY A 196 11.40 -2.00 6.26
CA GLY A 196 10.92 -2.87 5.20
C GLY A 196 12.03 -3.63 4.46
N ARG A 197 11.81 -4.91 4.18
CA ARG A 197 12.84 -5.84 3.69
C ARG A 197 12.28 -6.86 2.71
N HIS A 198 13.10 -7.20 1.72
CA HIS A 198 12.82 -8.28 0.77
C HIS A 198 13.76 -9.47 0.99
N VAL A 199 13.19 -10.67 0.87
CA VAL A 199 13.91 -11.94 0.84
C VAL A 199 13.47 -12.72 -0.37
N THR A 200 14.45 -13.23 -1.09
CA THR A 200 14.19 -14.15 -2.19
C THR A 200 14.42 -15.59 -1.71
N VAL A 201 13.48 -16.49 -2.04
CA VAL A 201 13.55 -17.91 -1.72
C VAL A 201 13.87 -18.68 -3.00
N PRO A 202 15.11 -19.20 -3.15
CA PRO A 202 15.51 -19.94 -4.33
C PRO A 202 14.62 -21.15 -4.61
N GLY A 203 14.20 -21.31 -5.86
CA GLY A 203 13.43 -22.45 -6.34
C GLY A 203 11.94 -22.47 -5.95
N ALA A 204 11.50 -21.61 -5.02
CA ALA A 204 10.09 -21.54 -4.62
C ALA A 204 9.23 -20.84 -5.68
N GLY A 205 8.00 -21.33 -5.84
CA GLY A 205 6.91 -20.69 -6.57
C GLY A 205 5.88 -20.10 -5.59
N HIS A 206 4.73 -19.65 -6.09
CA HIS A 206 3.73 -18.94 -5.29
C HIS A 206 3.19 -19.75 -4.10
N ASP A 207 2.81 -21.00 -4.36
CA ASP A 207 2.20 -21.88 -3.34
C ASP A 207 3.27 -22.65 -2.58
N THR A 208 4.39 -22.99 -3.22
CA THR A 208 5.48 -23.74 -2.58
C THR A 208 6.35 -22.88 -1.67
N LEU A 209 6.25 -21.55 -1.76
CA LEU A 209 6.94 -20.62 -0.86
C LEU A 209 6.61 -20.90 0.61
N THR A 210 5.36 -21.25 0.90
CA THR A 210 4.89 -21.53 2.26
C THR A 210 5.48 -22.81 2.86
N GLY A 211 6.13 -23.64 2.03
CA GLY A 211 6.92 -24.81 2.44
C GLY A 211 8.33 -24.47 2.89
N ALA A 212 8.84 -23.25 2.66
CA ALA A 212 10.19 -22.82 3.01
C ALA A 212 10.35 -22.46 4.51
N HIS A 213 9.92 -23.37 5.39
CA HIS A 213 9.72 -23.14 6.83
C HIS A 213 10.93 -22.47 7.52
N ARG A 214 12.17 -22.87 7.22
CA ARG A 214 13.36 -22.27 7.86
C ARG A 214 13.50 -20.76 7.59
N LEU A 215 13.22 -20.31 6.38
CA LEU A 215 13.31 -18.89 6.02
C LEU A 215 12.12 -18.10 6.56
N ILE A 216 10.92 -18.69 6.54
CA ILE A 216 9.74 -18.08 7.14
C ILE A 216 9.94 -17.93 8.65
N TRP A 217 10.47 -18.95 9.32
CA TRP A 217 10.81 -18.89 10.75
C TRP A 217 11.85 -17.81 11.04
N ALA A 218 12.89 -17.66 10.20
CA ALA A 218 13.87 -16.59 10.34
C ALA A 218 13.23 -15.19 10.19
N ALA A 219 12.23 -15.04 9.32
CA ALA A 219 11.46 -13.81 9.18
C ALA A 219 10.54 -13.55 10.39
N VAL A 220 9.94 -14.59 10.96
CA VAL A 220 9.01 -14.50 12.11
C VAL A 220 9.76 -14.26 13.43
N ALA A 221 10.77 -15.07 13.75
CA ALA A 221 11.40 -15.12 15.08
C ALA A 221 12.91 -14.91 15.06
N GLY A 222 13.58 -15.09 13.92
CA GLY A 222 15.04 -15.07 13.82
C GLY A 222 15.69 -13.68 13.69
N PRO A 223 17.03 -13.61 13.84
CA PRO A 223 17.81 -12.46 13.40
C PRO A 223 17.71 -12.35 11.88
N PHE A 224 17.23 -11.21 11.40
CA PHE A 224 16.88 -11.05 9.99
C PHE A 224 17.95 -10.26 9.23
N ARG A 225 18.41 -10.78 8.08
CA ARG A 225 19.26 -10.06 7.11
C ARG A 225 18.53 -9.97 5.78
N ALA A 226 18.42 -8.76 5.22
CA ALA A 226 17.90 -8.56 3.88
C ALA A 226 18.76 -9.31 2.87
N THR A 227 18.16 -9.99 1.89
CA THR A 227 18.94 -10.59 0.77
C THR A 227 19.02 -9.67 -0.43
N THR A 228 18.39 -8.50 -0.35
CA THR A 228 18.32 -7.53 -1.44
C THR A 228 18.69 -6.14 -0.93
N PRO A 229 19.51 -5.37 -1.68
CA PRO A 229 19.82 -4.00 -1.31
C PRO A 229 18.54 -3.15 -1.28
N ILE A 230 18.51 -2.20 -0.36
CA ILE A 230 17.45 -1.17 -0.30
C ILE A 230 17.51 -0.41 -1.62
N LEU A 231 16.35 -0.29 -2.29
CA LEU A 231 16.22 0.53 -3.48
C LEU A 231 16.21 1.99 -3.05
N ALA A 232 17.39 2.62 -2.99
CA ALA A 232 17.49 4.06 -2.81
C ALA A 232 17.06 4.73 -4.12
N VAL A 233 15.85 5.27 -4.15
CA VAL A 233 15.37 6.10 -5.26
C VAL A 233 15.42 7.55 -4.81
N GLU A 234 16.10 8.38 -5.61
CA GLU A 234 16.10 9.83 -5.36
C GLU A 234 14.68 10.39 -5.54
N PRO A 235 14.21 11.24 -4.59
CA PRO A 235 12.97 11.98 -4.78
C PRO A 235 13.05 12.82 -6.05
N ARG A 236 12.04 12.70 -6.92
CA ARG A 236 11.94 13.47 -8.15
C ARG A 236 10.55 14.06 -8.28
N THR A 237 10.47 15.25 -8.83
CA THR A 237 9.19 15.81 -9.25
C THR A 237 8.64 14.98 -10.41
N VAL A 238 7.39 14.53 -10.28
CA VAL A 238 6.67 13.74 -11.28
C VAL A 238 5.49 14.57 -11.79
N VAL A 239 5.36 14.66 -13.11
CA VAL A 239 4.20 15.29 -13.76
C VAL A 239 3.44 14.25 -14.57
N PHE A 240 2.21 13.98 -14.17
CA PHE A 240 1.29 13.13 -14.92
C PHE A 240 0.59 13.94 -16.01
N LEU A 241 0.83 13.59 -17.27
CA LEU A 241 0.18 14.19 -18.42
C LEU A 241 -0.83 13.22 -19.03
N THR A 242 -2.06 13.66 -19.23
CA THR A 242 -3.01 12.83 -19.99
C THR A 242 -2.57 12.68 -21.43
N ARG A 243 -2.73 11.48 -22.00
CA ARG A 243 -2.35 11.21 -23.39
C ARG A 243 -3.12 12.12 -24.36
N SER A 244 -2.38 12.89 -25.15
CA SER A 244 -2.90 13.79 -26.17
C SER A 244 -2.20 13.60 -27.51
N ARG A 245 -2.87 13.98 -28.60
CA ARG A 245 -2.28 14.15 -29.94
C ARG A 245 -2.07 15.63 -30.28
N ASP A 246 -2.48 16.53 -29.39
CA ASP A 246 -2.38 17.96 -29.61
C ASP A 246 -0.92 18.44 -29.56
N ARG A 247 -0.57 19.36 -30.47
CA ARG A 247 0.80 19.85 -30.63
C ARG A 247 1.29 20.66 -29.42
N ASN A 248 0.40 21.39 -28.74
CA ASN A 248 0.73 22.19 -27.57
C ASN A 248 0.94 21.29 -26.35
N TRP A 249 0.18 20.20 -26.22
CA TRP A 249 0.44 19.17 -25.20
C TRP A 249 1.77 18.44 -25.42
N HIS A 250 2.15 18.16 -26.67
CA HIS A 250 3.50 17.68 -26.98
C HIS A 250 4.58 18.72 -26.66
N ALA A 251 4.31 20.00 -26.90
CA ALA A 251 5.22 21.08 -26.53
C ALA A 251 5.38 21.20 -25.00
N LEU A 252 4.28 21.09 -24.24
CA LEU A 252 4.30 21.06 -22.78
C LEU A 252 5.13 19.89 -22.24
N ARG A 253 4.93 18.69 -22.79
CA ARG A 253 5.77 17.53 -22.43
C ARG A 253 7.25 17.80 -22.67
N ARG A 254 7.62 18.45 -23.78
CA ARG A 254 9.02 18.82 -24.06
C ARG A 254 9.53 19.89 -23.10
N ALA A 255 8.72 20.88 -22.77
CA ALA A 255 9.07 21.94 -21.82
C ALA A 255 9.32 21.42 -20.39
N LEU A 256 8.64 20.33 -20.02
CA LEU A 256 8.83 19.63 -18.75
C LEU A 256 9.99 18.62 -18.76
N ALA A 257 10.39 18.14 -19.94
CA ALA A 257 11.42 17.12 -20.07
C ALA A 257 12.78 17.64 -19.56
N GLY A 258 13.44 16.85 -18.71
CA GLY A 258 14.71 17.23 -18.07
C GLY A 258 14.54 18.07 -16.79
N ARG A 259 13.35 18.61 -16.52
CA ARG A 259 13.02 19.33 -15.28
C ARG A 259 12.20 18.49 -14.30
N ALA A 260 11.45 17.53 -14.83
CA ALA A 260 10.68 16.55 -14.06
C ALA A 260 10.59 15.21 -14.78
N GLU A 261 10.18 14.18 -14.05
CA GLU A 261 9.78 12.92 -14.62
C GLU A 261 8.37 13.02 -15.19
N VAL A 262 8.24 13.00 -16.51
CA VAL A 262 6.95 13.16 -17.19
C VAL A 262 6.34 11.79 -17.51
N ARG A 263 5.18 11.49 -16.93
CA ARG A 263 4.44 10.24 -17.11
C ARG A 263 3.20 10.49 -17.96
N THR A 264 3.12 9.89 -19.15
CA THR A 264 1.90 9.98 -19.97
C THR A 264 0.92 8.88 -19.58
N VAL A 265 -0.26 9.28 -19.09
CA VAL A 265 -1.24 8.37 -18.50
C VAL A 265 -2.55 8.31 -19.29
N ALA A 266 -3.24 7.18 -19.14
CA ALA A 266 -4.59 6.95 -19.63
C ALA A 266 -5.46 6.45 -18.47
N ALA A 267 -6.78 6.60 -18.60
CA ALA A 267 -7.74 6.30 -17.52
C ALA A 267 -7.53 4.92 -16.87
N HIS A 268 -7.40 3.86 -17.66
CA HIS A 268 -7.30 2.49 -17.14
C HIS A 268 -5.99 2.16 -16.41
N GLY A 269 -4.97 3.02 -16.48
CA GLY A 269 -3.66 2.78 -15.87
C GLY A 269 -3.20 3.88 -14.92
N PHE A 270 -3.98 4.97 -14.78
CA PHE A 270 -3.55 6.15 -14.05
C PHE A 270 -3.26 5.86 -12.57
N LEU A 271 -4.16 5.17 -11.86
CA LEU A 271 -4.00 4.87 -10.44
C LEU A 271 -2.80 3.95 -10.16
N ASP A 272 -2.56 2.97 -11.03
CA ASP A 272 -1.41 2.08 -10.93
C ASP A 272 -0.09 2.82 -11.14
N GLU A 273 -0.01 3.65 -12.19
CA GLU A 273 1.15 4.50 -12.46
C GLU A 273 1.38 5.51 -11.34
N TYR A 274 0.32 6.11 -10.80
CA TYR A 274 0.40 7.02 -9.65
C TYR A 274 0.97 6.30 -8.43
N GLY A 275 0.43 5.15 -8.04
CA GLY A 275 0.92 4.40 -6.87
C GLY A 275 2.36 3.88 -7.05
N GLN A 276 2.81 3.64 -8.28
CA GLN A 276 4.20 3.28 -8.57
C GLN A 276 5.16 4.47 -8.48
N ALA A 277 4.77 5.61 -9.07
CA ALA A 277 5.53 6.85 -8.96
C ALA A 277 5.59 7.32 -7.50
N TYR A 278 4.48 7.21 -6.76
CA TYR A 278 4.43 7.53 -5.33
C TYR A 278 5.39 6.65 -4.53
N ALA A 279 5.35 5.32 -4.69
CA ALA A 279 6.32 4.46 -4.02
C ALA A 279 7.77 4.87 -4.31
N ARG A 280 8.11 5.21 -5.56
CA ARG A 280 9.48 5.58 -5.94
C ARG A 280 9.92 7.00 -5.54
N HIS A 281 8.99 7.95 -5.55
CA HIS A 281 9.29 9.38 -5.46
C HIS A 281 8.38 10.10 -4.47
N ARG A 282 7.88 9.42 -3.42
CA ARG A 282 6.92 9.97 -2.44
C ARG A 282 7.34 11.31 -1.83
N HIS A 283 8.64 11.55 -1.66
CA HIS A 283 9.16 12.81 -1.15
C HIS A 283 9.41 13.83 -2.27
N GLY A 284 8.99 13.57 -3.51
CA GLY A 284 9.04 14.49 -4.62
C GLY A 284 7.66 15.08 -4.90
N GLY A 285 7.61 16.19 -5.63
CA GLY A 285 6.35 16.82 -6.02
C GLY A 285 5.57 15.95 -7.01
N MET A 286 4.31 15.65 -6.71
CA MET A 286 3.37 14.99 -7.65
C MET A 286 2.47 16.06 -8.27
N HIS A 287 2.46 16.19 -9.59
CA HIS A 287 1.65 17.18 -10.29
C HIS A 287 0.87 16.54 -11.42
N PHE A 288 -0.24 17.16 -11.82
CA PHE A 288 -1.11 16.65 -12.86
C PHE A 288 -1.41 17.72 -13.89
N ALA A 289 -1.35 17.35 -15.17
CA ALA A 289 -1.87 18.16 -16.26
C ALA A 289 -2.76 17.31 -17.16
N GLY A 290 -4.01 17.72 -17.34
CA GLY A 290 -4.97 16.97 -18.15
C GLY A 290 -5.92 17.83 -18.96
N HIS A 291 -6.46 17.26 -20.03
CA HIS A 291 -7.51 17.93 -20.80
C HIS A 291 -8.70 17.02 -21.10
N GLY A 292 -9.86 17.63 -21.38
CA GLY A 292 -11.03 16.90 -21.81
C GLY A 292 -11.42 15.80 -20.82
N ARG A 293 -11.39 14.53 -21.28
CA ARG A 293 -11.66 13.35 -20.45
C ARG A 293 -10.60 13.10 -19.36
N GLY A 294 -9.40 13.64 -19.54
CA GLY A 294 -8.34 13.61 -18.54
C GLY A 294 -8.72 14.32 -17.23
N ALA A 295 -9.47 15.42 -17.33
CA ALA A 295 -9.99 16.12 -16.16
C ALA A 295 -10.97 15.24 -15.36
N ARG A 296 -11.89 14.53 -16.05
CA ARG A 296 -12.80 13.57 -15.40
C ARG A 296 -12.07 12.40 -14.75
N MET A 297 -11.02 11.89 -15.40
CA MET A 297 -10.18 10.84 -14.85
C MET A 297 -9.55 11.27 -13.52
N LEU A 298 -8.97 12.49 -13.45
CA LEU A 298 -8.45 13.03 -12.21
C LEU A 298 -9.57 13.19 -11.16
N GLY A 299 -10.69 13.81 -11.53
CA GLY A 299 -11.78 14.05 -10.59
C GLY A 299 -12.34 12.77 -9.97
N GLN A 300 -12.45 11.70 -10.76
CA GLN A 300 -12.82 10.37 -10.27
C GLN A 300 -11.75 9.79 -9.34
N ALA A 301 -10.48 9.87 -9.72
CA ALA A 301 -9.37 9.39 -8.89
C ALA A 301 -9.33 10.06 -7.51
N LEU A 302 -9.47 11.39 -7.46
CA LEU A 302 -9.52 12.15 -6.20
C LEU A 302 -10.70 11.74 -5.31
N ALA A 303 -11.86 11.46 -5.93
CA ALA A 303 -13.05 11.04 -5.20
C ALA A 303 -12.92 9.62 -4.62
N GLU A 304 -12.28 8.70 -5.34
CA GLU A 304 -12.19 7.29 -4.98
C GLU A 304 -10.92 6.92 -4.18
N VAL A 305 -9.87 7.75 -4.21
CA VAL A 305 -8.58 7.52 -3.51
C VAL A 305 -8.26 8.71 -2.60
N PRO A 306 -8.79 8.74 -1.36
CA PRO A 306 -8.57 9.83 -0.41
C PRO A 306 -7.11 10.16 -0.14
N ALA A 307 -6.21 9.16 -0.09
CA ALA A 307 -4.79 9.37 0.18
C ALA A 307 -3.99 9.92 -1.02
N MET A 308 -4.63 10.20 -2.17
CA MET A 308 -3.97 10.78 -3.33
C MET A 308 -3.69 12.28 -3.12
N LEU A 309 -2.49 12.74 -3.47
CA LEU A 309 -2.03 14.11 -3.25
C LEU A 309 -1.35 14.68 -4.50
N PHE A 310 -1.72 15.90 -4.89
CA PHE A 310 -1.06 16.67 -5.94
C PHE A 310 -0.67 18.05 -5.43
N GLY A 311 0.53 18.51 -5.77
CA GLY A 311 0.96 19.88 -5.54
C GLY A 311 0.22 20.85 -6.46
N ASN A 312 0.42 20.69 -7.77
CA ASN A 312 -0.17 21.55 -8.80
C ASN A 312 -1.00 20.72 -9.79
N VAL A 313 -2.22 21.17 -10.04
CA VAL A 313 -3.15 20.61 -11.02
C VAL A 313 -3.41 21.65 -12.09
N TYR A 314 -3.18 21.27 -13.35
CA TYR A 314 -3.54 22.05 -14.53
C TYR A 314 -4.59 21.30 -15.36
N LEU A 315 -5.67 21.99 -15.70
CA LEU A 315 -6.72 21.50 -16.56
C LEU A 315 -6.88 22.42 -17.77
N ALA A 316 -7.17 21.82 -18.92
CA ALA A 316 -7.57 22.54 -20.13
C ALA A 316 -8.80 21.85 -20.73
N GLU A 317 -9.75 22.63 -21.25
CA GLU A 317 -10.99 22.10 -21.85
C GLU A 317 -11.66 21.07 -20.91
N SER A 318 -11.70 21.41 -19.62
CA SER A 318 -12.15 20.49 -18.59
C SER A 318 -13.58 20.02 -18.88
N THR A 319 -13.77 18.70 -18.89
CA THR A 319 -15.12 18.11 -19.03
C THR A 319 -15.72 17.72 -17.68
N LEU A 320 -15.12 18.17 -16.58
CA LEU A 320 -15.71 18.04 -15.26
C LEU A 320 -17.04 18.79 -15.19
N PRO A 321 -18.03 18.31 -14.43
CA PRO A 321 -19.25 19.07 -14.16
C PRO A 321 -18.90 20.42 -13.51
N ALA A 322 -19.63 21.48 -13.84
CA ALA A 322 -19.41 22.81 -13.26
C ALA A 322 -19.49 22.81 -11.71
N GLY A 323 -20.25 21.87 -11.13
CA GLY A 323 -20.36 21.65 -9.69
C GLY A 323 -19.41 20.59 -9.12
N PHE A 324 -18.31 20.26 -9.80
CA PHE A 324 -17.34 19.31 -9.25
C PHE A 324 -16.83 19.81 -7.89
N PRO A 325 -16.87 18.98 -6.83
CA PRO A 325 -16.67 19.45 -5.46
C PRO A 325 -15.17 19.60 -5.13
N TRP A 326 -14.50 20.55 -5.78
CA TRP A 326 -13.09 20.87 -5.50
C TRP A 326 -12.85 21.20 -4.04
N SER A 327 -13.83 21.79 -3.35
CA SER A 327 -13.76 22.01 -1.90
C SER A 327 -13.43 20.72 -1.15
N ARG A 328 -14.03 19.58 -1.50
CA ARG A 328 -13.71 18.30 -0.83
C ARG A 328 -12.28 17.85 -1.07
N ALA A 329 -11.77 18.04 -2.29
CA ALA A 329 -10.39 17.68 -2.61
C ALA A 329 -9.40 18.62 -1.89
N ILE A 330 -9.74 19.91 -1.75
CA ILE A 330 -8.94 20.90 -1.03
C ILE A 330 -9.01 20.67 0.48
N ASP A 331 -10.19 20.39 1.04
CA ASP A 331 -10.43 20.11 2.46
C ASP A 331 -9.68 18.85 2.90
N ARG A 332 -9.52 17.88 1.99
CA ARG A 332 -8.70 16.67 2.17
C ARG A 332 -7.24 16.87 1.78
N GLU A 333 -6.85 18.09 1.40
CA GLU A 333 -5.51 18.47 0.96
C GLU A 333 -4.97 17.68 -0.24
N GLN A 334 -5.85 17.05 -1.03
CA GLN A 334 -5.50 16.22 -2.18
C GLN A 334 -4.99 17.02 -3.38
N ALA A 335 -5.25 18.33 -3.42
CA ALA A 335 -4.75 19.23 -4.45
C ALA A 335 -4.35 20.57 -3.82
N GLY A 336 -3.10 20.99 -4.05
CA GLY A 336 -2.61 22.30 -3.59
C GLY A 336 -3.17 23.45 -4.41
N ARG A 337 -2.65 23.64 -5.63
CA ARG A 337 -3.13 24.66 -6.58
C ARG A 337 -3.84 24.01 -7.76
N ILE A 338 -4.92 24.65 -8.19
CA ILE A 338 -5.69 24.22 -9.35
C ILE A 338 -5.80 25.41 -10.31
N ARG A 339 -5.47 25.17 -11.58
CA ARG A 339 -5.66 26.09 -12.69
C ARG A 339 -6.46 25.37 -13.77
N ASP A 340 -7.58 25.94 -14.18
CA ASP A 340 -8.43 25.43 -15.25
C ASP A 340 -8.54 26.50 -16.34
N ASP A 341 -7.89 26.24 -17.46
CA ASP A 341 -7.90 27.12 -18.63
C ASP A 341 -8.89 26.55 -19.67
N GLY A 342 -9.25 27.36 -20.66
CA GLY A 342 -9.91 26.87 -21.88
C GLY A 342 -8.98 25.97 -22.69
N GLU A 343 -8.70 26.34 -23.94
CA GLU A 343 -7.70 25.64 -24.74
C GLU A 343 -6.27 26.01 -24.31
N LEU A 344 -5.37 25.02 -24.20
CA LEU A 344 -3.94 25.28 -24.03
C LEU A 344 -3.36 25.80 -25.35
N THR A 345 -3.02 27.08 -25.41
CA THR A 345 -2.39 27.70 -26.59
C THR A 345 -0.87 27.63 -26.55
N GLY A 346 -0.22 27.77 -27.71
CA GLY A 346 1.25 27.72 -27.81
C GLY A 346 1.96 28.76 -26.94
N GLY A 347 1.39 29.97 -26.79
CA GLY A 347 1.95 31.03 -25.95
C GLY A 347 1.88 30.74 -24.44
N GLN A 348 1.00 29.84 -24.01
CA GLN A 348 0.83 29.49 -22.59
C GLN A 348 1.75 28.34 -22.14
N VAL A 349 2.34 27.57 -23.07
CA VAL A 349 3.08 26.33 -22.76
C VAL A 349 4.19 26.54 -21.73
N ALA A 350 5.01 27.58 -21.87
CA ALA A 350 6.10 27.85 -20.93
C ALA A 350 5.56 28.19 -19.53
N GLY A 351 4.57 29.08 -19.45
CA GLY A 351 3.96 29.47 -18.18
C GLY A 351 3.23 28.33 -17.47
N VAL A 352 2.63 27.39 -18.22
CA VAL A 352 2.02 26.18 -17.65
C VAL A 352 3.08 25.20 -17.15
N ALA A 353 4.20 25.05 -17.85
CA ALA A 353 5.31 24.23 -17.39
C ALA A 353 5.90 24.78 -16.08
N ASP A 354 6.09 26.11 -16.00
CA ASP A 354 6.58 26.77 -14.79
C ASP A 354 5.59 26.67 -13.64
N TYR A 355 4.29 26.88 -13.90
CA TYR A 355 3.22 26.66 -12.92
C TYR A 355 3.25 25.24 -12.34
N LEU A 356 3.42 24.21 -13.17
CA LEU A 356 3.45 22.82 -12.70
C LEU A 356 4.67 22.55 -11.82
N LEU A 357 5.81 23.17 -12.11
CA LEU A 357 7.08 22.95 -11.42
C LEU A 357 7.35 23.92 -10.26
N GLU A 358 6.46 24.87 -10.04
CA GLU A 358 6.57 25.83 -8.94
C GLU A 358 6.47 25.08 -7.60
N VAL A 359 7.58 25.09 -6.85
CA VAL A 359 7.66 24.47 -5.52
C VAL A 359 6.86 25.30 -4.54
N GLN A 360 5.82 24.70 -3.95
CA GLN A 360 5.07 25.35 -2.88
C GLN A 360 5.80 25.15 -1.55
N PRO A 361 6.05 26.22 -0.75
CA PRO A 361 6.64 26.10 0.59
C PRO A 361 5.86 25.12 1.48
N ASP A 362 4.53 25.20 1.46
CA ASP A 362 3.66 24.33 2.25
C ASP A 362 3.59 22.89 1.70
N ALA A 363 3.71 22.70 0.38
CA ALA A 363 3.81 21.35 -0.18
C ALA A 363 5.15 20.70 0.16
N ALA A 364 6.20 21.49 0.35
CA ALA A 364 7.48 20.98 0.79
C ALA A 364 7.41 20.45 2.24
N ASP A 365 6.67 21.12 3.12
CA ASP A 365 6.44 20.60 4.46
C ASP A 365 5.48 19.40 4.47
N ARG A 366 4.41 19.42 3.66
CA ARG A 366 3.45 18.30 3.53
C ARG A 366 4.05 17.04 2.91
N LEU A 367 5.00 17.17 1.99
CA LEU A 367 5.73 16.06 1.35
C LEU A 367 7.01 15.68 2.11
N GLY A 368 7.33 16.35 3.23
CA GLY A 368 8.54 16.11 4.01
C GLY A 368 9.85 16.55 3.33
N LEU A 369 9.77 17.40 2.32
CA LEU A 369 10.90 17.99 1.58
C LEU A 369 11.68 19.05 2.39
N GLY A 370 11.06 19.65 3.41
CA GLY A 370 11.62 20.78 4.19
C GLY A 370 12.96 20.49 4.88
N GLY A 371 13.31 19.21 5.11
CA GLY A 371 14.57 18.83 5.77
C GLY A 371 15.80 18.68 4.85
N ARG A 372 15.62 18.55 3.52
CA ARG A 372 16.73 18.26 2.59
C ARG A 372 16.77 19.15 1.35
N ALA A 373 15.65 19.66 0.87
CA ALA A 373 15.62 20.49 -0.34
C ALA A 373 16.13 21.92 -0.12
N ALA A 374 16.15 22.41 1.13
CA ALA A 374 16.65 23.75 1.48
C ALA A 374 18.20 23.88 1.43
N ARG A 375 18.93 22.88 0.93
CA ARG A 375 20.40 22.87 0.83
C ARG A 375 20.95 22.46 -0.54
N ALA A 376 20.17 22.56 -1.60
CA ALA A 376 20.65 22.39 -2.97
C ALA A 376 20.63 23.72 -3.73
#